data_AF-A0A0S4JDA3-F1
#
_entry.id   AF-A0A0S4JDA3-F1
#
_cell.length_a   1.000
_cell.length_b   1.000
_cell.length_c   1.000
_cell.angle_alpha   90.00
_cell.angle_beta   90.00
_cell.angle_gamma   90.00
#
_symmetry.space_group_name_H-M   'P 1'
#
loop_
_entity.id
_entity.type
_entity.pdbx_description
1 polymer ?
#
loop_
_entity_poly.entity_id
_entity_poly.type
_entity_poly.pdbx_seq_one_letter_code
_entity_poly.pdbx_strand_id
1 'polypeptide(L)'
;MSFRYTNNLIGLMKHRVLLERSRRVMTERTFIGRCNGITVSCNANGMVQSIDVSPEAEAAGTFVNAHDNNSVNTELLATSVRTAATAANQDIRRAKEESYRRSIMGIPELKSKYRMWFEEDAGSLRPRPYEALVDEVGATPLLKQIRRDTTTSPLSVPDIHKTLAPGLLTLEDPRRLISEQRREMAEDERDFWHRVELIRKGQSSTIVGAKRSYKDEGQVGQTLKDASQEKISLKFVN
;
A
#
# COMPACT_ATOMS: atom_id res chain seq x y z
N MET A 1 25.26 9.78 7.74
CA MET A 1 23.98 10.01 7.00
C MET A 1 22.86 9.22 7.67
N SER A 2 21.65 9.75 7.74
CA SER A 2 20.52 9.13 8.47
C SER A 2 19.55 8.45 7.50
N PHE A 3 19.24 7.17 7.72
CA PHE A 3 18.34 6.35 6.89
C PHE A 3 16.88 6.36 7.38
N ARG A 4 16.46 7.43 8.05
CA ARG A 4 15.11 7.51 8.66
C ARG A 4 13.99 7.37 7.62
N TYR A 5 14.12 8.00 6.45
CA TYR A 5 13.10 7.96 5.40
C TYR A 5 12.93 6.53 4.85
N THR A 6 14.02 5.92 4.41
CA THR A 6 14.01 4.59 3.79
C THR A 6 13.52 3.51 4.75
N ASN A 7 13.94 3.54 6.01
CA ASN A 7 13.51 2.55 7.00
C ASN A 7 12.00 2.66 7.31
N ASN A 8 11.47 3.88 7.44
CA ASN A 8 10.03 4.08 7.61
C ASN A 8 9.25 3.65 6.37
N LEU A 9 9.76 3.95 5.17
CA LEU A 9 9.13 3.57 3.91
C LEU A 9 9.06 2.04 3.76
N ILE A 10 10.14 1.32 4.08
CA ILE A 10 10.16 -0.15 4.04
C ILE A 10 9.12 -0.74 5.00
N GLY A 11 9.04 -0.23 6.23
CA GLY A 11 8.03 -0.66 7.20
C GLY A 11 6.59 -0.46 6.68
N LEU A 12 6.31 0.71 6.10
CA LEU A 12 5.00 1.00 5.50
C LEU A 12 4.70 0.11 4.29
N MET A 13 5.67 -0.13 3.42
CA MET A 13 5.49 -0.98 2.24
C MET A 13 5.25 -2.44 2.61
N LYS A 14 5.96 -2.97 3.63
CA LYS A 14 5.67 -4.30 4.20
C LYS A 14 4.22 -4.40 4.67
N HIS A 15 3.73 -3.38 5.37
CA HIS A 15 2.36 -3.34 5.86
C HIS A 15 1.34 -3.38 4.72
N ARG A 16 1.55 -2.56 3.69
CA ARG A 16 0.70 -2.49 2.49
C ARG A 16 0.69 -3.80 1.71
N VAL A 17 1.86 -4.44 1.54
CA VAL A 17 1.97 -5.76 0.91
C VAL A 17 1.15 -6.81 1.66
N LEU A 18 1.20 -6.83 3.00
CA LEU A 18 0.42 -7.77 3.81
C LEU A 18 -1.09 -7.52 3.69
N LEU A 19 -1.53 -6.26 3.63
CA LEU A 19 -2.93 -5.90 3.43
C LEU A 19 -3.45 -6.27 2.04
N GLU A 20 -2.65 -6.04 0.99
CA GLU A 20 -3.07 -6.41 -0.36
C GLU A 20 -3.12 -7.93 -0.51
N ARG A 21 -2.18 -8.65 0.12
CA ARG A 21 -2.24 -10.12 0.17
C ARG A 21 -3.48 -10.62 0.91
N SER A 22 -3.84 -10.03 2.05
CA SER A 22 -5.05 -10.43 2.77
C SER A 22 -6.31 -10.13 1.97
N ARG A 23 -6.39 -8.98 1.29
CA ARG A 23 -7.48 -8.64 0.36
C ARG A 23 -7.65 -9.70 -0.72
N ARG A 24 -6.58 -10.14 -1.39
CA ARG A 24 -6.63 -11.16 -2.45
C ARG A 24 -7.20 -12.48 -1.91
N VAL A 25 -6.64 -12.97 -0.80
CA VAL A 25 -7.12 -14.20 -0.13
C VAL A 25 -8.58 -14.07 0.31
N MET A 26 -8.99 -12.90 0.81
CA MET A 26 -10.37 -12.67 1.21
C MET A 26 -11.31 -12.69 0.02
N THR A 27 -10.93 -12.12 -1.12
CA THR A 27 -11.78 -12.01 -2.32
C THR A 27 -12.16 -13.38 -2.88
N GLU A 28 -11.29 -14.38 -2.71
CA GLU A 28 -11.55 -15.77 -3.11
C GLU A 28 -12.42 -16.55 -2.10
N ARG A 29 -12.63 -15.99 -0.89
CA ARG A 29 -13.38 -16.63 0.19
C ARG A 29 -14.85 -16.21 0.20
N THR A 30 -15.72 -17.17 0.49
CA THR A 30 -17.13 -16.94 0.81
C THR A 30 -17.34 -16.85 2.31
N PHE A 31 -18.25 -15.96 2.72
CA PHE A 31 -18.62 -15.72 4.11
C PHE A 31 -20.07 -16.14 4.30
N ILE A 32 -20.34 -16.89 5.36
CA ILE A 32 -21.63 -17.54 5.55
C ILE A 32 -22.22 -17.07 6.88
N GLY A 33 -23.39 -16.44 6.81
CA GLY A 33 -24.17 -16.07 7.98
C GLY A 33 -25.35 -17.02 8.16
N ARG A 34 -25.66 -17.38 9.41
CA ARG A 34 -26.74 -18.33 9.73
C ARG A 34 -27.70 -17.72 10.74
N CYS A 35 -29.00 -17.88 10.53
CA CYS A 35 -30.05 -17.50 11.49
C CYS A 35 -31.32 -18.32 11.24
N ASN A 36 -31.86 -18.97 12.28
CA ASN A 36 -33.12 -19.73 12.23
C ASN A 36 -33.20 -20.72 11.04
N GLY A 37 -32.09 -21.40 10.73
CA GLY A 37 -31.98 -22.31 9.58
C GLY A 37 -31.81 -21.65 8.21
N ILE A 38 -31.84 -20.32 8.10
CA ILE A 38 -31.46 -19.59 6.89
C ILE A 38 -29.95 -19.44 6.85
N THR A 39 -29.36 -19.74 5.71
CA THR A 39 -27.95 -19.57 5.40
C THR A 39 -27.80 -18.55 4.29
N VAL A 40 -27.12 -17.44 4.56
CA VAL A 40 -26.81 -16.40 3.56
C VAL A 40 -25.33 -16.47 3.24
N SER A 41 -25.00 -16.68 1.96
CA SER A 41 -23.62 -16.65 1.48
C SER A 41 -23.32 -15.28 0.86
N CYS A 42 -22.21 -14.68 1.27
CA CYS A 42 -21.72 -13.40 0.79
C CYS A 42 -20.29 -13.54 0.24
N ASN A 43 -19.96 -12.77 -0.79
CA ASN A 43 -18.56 -12.58 -1.18
C ASN A 43 -17.86 -11.60 -0.22
N ALA A 44 -16.55 -11.43 -0.37
CA ALA A 44 -15.77 -10.51 0.47
C ALA A 44 -16.16 -9.03 0.32
N ASN A 45 -16.77 -8.66 -0.80
CA ASN A 45 -17.34 -7.33 -1.01
C ASN A 45 -18.68 -7.15 -0.27
N GLY A 46 -19.23 -8.16 0.40
CA GLY A 46 -20.53 -8.10 1.09
C GLY A 46 -21.73 -8.21 0.16
N MET A 47 -21.53 -8.61 -1.09
CA MET A 47 -22.61 -8.94 -2.04
C MET A 47 -23.11 -10.35 -1.77
N VAL A 48 -24.43 -10.50 -1.66
CA VAL A 48 -25.11 -11.79 -1.44
C VAL A 48 -25.03 -12.63 -2.71
N GLN A 49 -24.60 -13.88 -2.59
CA GLN A 49 -24.47 -14.85 -3.68
C GLN A 49 -25.63 -15.86 -3.68
N SER A 50 -25.94 -16.44 -2.53
CA SER A 50 -27.07 -17.36 -2.33
C SER A 50 -27.76 -17.13 -0.99
N ILE A 51 -29.04 -17.48 -0.93
CA ILE A 51 -29.83 -17.56 0.29
C ILE A 51 -30.49 -18.94 0.27
N ASP A 52 -30.07 -19.79 1.20
CA ASP A 52 -30.48 -21.18 1.29
C ASP A 52 -31.23 -21.39 2.61
N VAL A 53 -32.33 -22.16 2.57
CA VAL A 53 -33.07 -22.55 3.77
C VAL A 53 -32.69 -23.99 4.12
N SER A 54 -32.34 -24.24 5.38
CA SER A 54 -32.01 -25.60 5.81
C SER A 54 -33.26 -26.48 5.80
N PRO A 55 -33.14 -27.76 5.39
CA PRO A 55 -34.27 -28.68 5.36
C PRO A 55 -34.87 -28.91 6.77
N GLU A 56 -34.08 -28.71 7.82
CA GLU A 56 -34.54 -28.76 9.21
C GLU A 56 -35.51 -27.63 9.55
N ALA A 57 -35.28 -26.42 9.04
CA ALA A 57 -36.17 -25.28 9.29
C ALA A 57 -37.46 -25.35 8.47
N GLU A 58 -37.40 -25.96 7.28
CA GLU A 58 -38.57 -26.32 6.47
C GLU A 58 -39.42 -27.38 7.18
N ALA A 59 -38.79 -28.47 7.66
CA ALA A 59 -39.47 -29.55 8.37
C ALA A 59 -40.08 -29.09 9.70
N ALA A 60 -39.42 -28.15 10.40
CA ALA A 60 -39.92 -27.58 11.65
C ALA A 60 -41.07 -26.57 11.46
N GLY A 61 -41.42 -26.20 10.22
CA GLY A 61 -42.46 -25.21 9.95
C GLY A 61 -42.14 -23.83 10.54
N THR A 62 -40.86 -23.51 10.74
CA THR A 62 -40.38 -22.34 11.51
C THR A 62 -40.96 -21.02 11.00
N PHE A 63 -41.25 -20.95 9.71
CA PHE A 63 -41.74 -19.76 9.02
C PHE A 63 -43.23 -19.83 8.66
N VAL A 64 -44.00 -20.74 9.25
CA VAL A 64 -45.46 -20.82 9.05
C VAL A 64 -46.17 -20.06 10.16
N ASN A 65 -47.22 -19.31 9.83
CA ASN A 65 -48.02 -18.59 10.83
C ASN A 65 -48.78 -19.56 11.73
N ALA A 66 -48.71 -19.36 13.05
CA ALA A 66 -49.41 -20.19 14.02
C ALA A 66 -50.95 -20.19 13.90
N HIS A 67 -51.51 -19.15 13.27
CA HIS A 67 -52.95 -19.00 13.05
C HIS A 67 -53.44 -19.48 11.69
N ASP A 68 -52.55 -19.62 10.70
CA ASP A 68 -52.87 -20.09 9.36
C ASP A 68 -51.71 -20.95 8.85
N ASN A 69 -51.88 -22.27 8.97
CA ASN A 69 -50.88 -23.29 8.56
C ASN A 69 -50.48 -23.22 7.07
N ASN A 70 -51.15 -22.39 6.29
CA ASN A 70 -50.93 -22.22 4.86
C ASN A 70 -50.26 -20.89 4.48
N SER A 71 -49.94 -20.02 5.46
CA SER A 71 -49.35 -18.70 5.20
C SER A 71 -47.94 -18.58 5.79
N VAL A 72 -47.02 -18.07 4.97
CA VAL A 72 -45.62 -17.84 5.37
C VAL A 72 -45.55 -16.56 6.20
N ASN A 73 -44.89 -16.65 7.37
CA ASN A 73 -44.53 -15.50 8.19
C ASN A 73 -43.39 -14.72 7.52
N THR A 74 -43.77 -13.78 6.65
CA THR A 74 -42.83 -12.94 5.91
C THR A 74 -41.98 -12.05 6.81
N GLU A 75 -42.48 -11.66 7.98
CA GLU A 75 -41.76 -10.79 8.92
C GLU A 75 -40.63 -11.55 9.62
N LEU A 76 -40.92 -12.75 10.11
CA LEU A 76 -39.91 -13.63 10.73
C LEU A 76 -38.85 -14.03 9.71
N LEU A 77 -39.26 -14.36 8.48
CA LEU A 77 -38.35 -14.69 7.38
C LEU A 77 -37.45 -13.50 7.05
N ALA A 78 -38.01 -12.30 6.84
CA ALA A 78 -37.25 -11.10 6.54
C ALA A 78 -36.26 -10.74 7.66
N THR A 79 -36.67 -10.88 8.92
CA THR A 79 -35.81 -10.62 10.08
C THR A 79 -34.68 -11.64 10.19
N SER A 80 -34.96 -12.92 9.90
CA SER A 80 -33.97 -13.99 9.91
C SER A 80 -32.96 -13.83 8.78
N VAL A 81 -33.41 -13.49 7.56
CA VAL A 81 -32.53 -13.17 6.42
C VAL A 81 -31.66 -11.95 6.74
N ARG A 82 -32.26 -10.87 7.27
CA ARG A 82 -31.52 -9.66 7.66
C ARG A 82 -30.44 -9.99 8.69
N THR A 83 -30.79 -10.77 9.71
CA THR A 83 -29.85 -11.14 10.78
C THR A 83 -28.71 -12.01 10.24
N ALA A 84 -29.01 -13.01 9.40
CA ALA A 84 -28.01 -13.83 8.74
C ALA A 84 -27.08 -12.99 7.84
N ALA A 85 -27.62 -12.08 7.04
CA ALA A 85 -26.82 -11.18 6.21
C ALA A 85 -25.95 -10.23 7.05
N THR A 86 -26.46 -9.71 8.17
CA THR A 86 -25.66 -8.88 9.08
C THR A 86 -24.54 -9.67 9.75
N ALA A 87 -24.77 -10.93 10.12
CA ALA A 87 -23.75 -11.81 10.68
C ALA A 87 -22.62 -12.08 9.67
N ALA A 88 -22.97 -12.41 8.42
CA ALA A 88 -21.98 -12.58 7.35
C ALA A 88 -21.13 -11.31 7.15
N ASN A 89 -21.77 -10.13 7.15
CA ASN A 89 -21.07 -8.86 7.02
C ASN A 89 -20.18 -8.53 8.24
N GLN A 90 -20.59 -8.90 9.46
CA GLN A 90 -19.75 -8.75 10.65
C GLN A 90 -18.49 -9.62 10.55
N ASP A 91 -18.61 -10.84 10.06
CA ASP A 91 -17.46 -11.73 9.86
C ASP A 91 -16.48 -11.18 8.81
N ILE A 92 -16.98 -10.61 7.72
CA ILE A 92 -16.15 -9.90 6.72
C ILE A 92 -15.38 -8.76 7.39
N ARG A 93 -16.06 -7.92 8.18
CA ARG A 93 -15.43 -6.77 8.87
C ARG A 93 -14.38 -7.24 9.87
N ARG A 94 -14.69 -8.27 10.65
CA ARG A 94 -13.77 -8.89 11.61
C ARG A 94 -12.52 -9.42 10.91
N ALA A 95 -12.68 -10.12 9.78
CA ALA A 95 -11.56 -10.65 9.02
C ALA A 95 -10.63 -9.53 8.48
N LYS A 96 -11.19 -8.40 8.03
CA LYS A 96 -10.40 -7.23 7.61
C LYS A 96 -9.56 -6.69 8.75
N GLU A 97 -10.20 -6.38 9.89
CA GLU A 97 -9.51 -5.85 11.08
C GLU A 97 -8.46 -6.81 11.62
N GLU A 98 -8.74 -8.12 11.60
CA GLU A 98 -7.78 -9.11 12.04
C GLU A 98 -6.55 -9.12 11.12
N SER A 99 -6.74 -9.03 9.80
CA SER A 99 -5.61 -8.93 8.86
C SER A 99 -4.77 -7.67 9.08
N TYR A 100 -5.42 -6.55 9.42
CA TYR A 100 -4.77 -5.29 9.75
C TYR A 100 -3.96 -5.39 11.05
N ARG A 101 -4.56 -5.93 12.12
CA ARG A 101 -3.88 -6.18 13.40
C ARG A 101 -2.68 -7.10 13.22
N ARG A 102 -2.82 -8.19 12.45
CA ARG A 102 -1.72 -9.11 12.14
C ARG A 102 -0.58 -8.39 11.40
N SER A 103 -0.91 -7.50 10.47
CA SER A 103 0.08 -6.72 9.71
C SER A 103 0.87 -5.76 10.61
N ILE A 104 0.21 -5.02 11.50
CA ILE A 104 0.88 -4.09 12.43
C ILE A 104 1.75 -4.84 13.43
N MET A 105 1.24 -5.95 13.98
CA MET A 105 1.97 -6.76 14.96
C MET A 105 3.24 -7.39 14.38
N GLY A 106 3.24 -7.73 13.09
CA GLY A 106 4.38 -8.30 12.39
C GLY A 106 5.49 -7.29 12.07
N ILE A 107 5.26 -5.98 12.23
CA ILE A 107 6.17 -4.92 11.79
C ILE A 107 6.59 -4.05 12.99
N PRO A 108 7.83 -4.22 13.50
CA PRO A 108 8.27 -3.53 14.71
C PRO A 108 8.28 -2.00 14.57
N GLU A 109 8.55 -1.48 13.38
CA GLU A 109 8.58 -0.04 13.08
C GLU A 109 7.20 0.63 13.18
N LEU A 110 6.13 -0.16 13.02
CA LEU A 110 4.75 0.31 13.10
C LEU A 110 4.11 0.01 14.45
N LYS A 111 4.54 -1.05 15.14
CA LYS A 111 4.03 -1.44 16.45
C LYS A 111 4.11 -0.31 17.49
N SER A 112 5.18 0.50 17.45
CA SER A 112 5.38 1.63 18.35
C SER A 112 4.50 2.85 18.06
N LYS A 113 3.82 2.88 16.90
CA LYS A 113 3.01 4.03 16.46
C LYS A 113 1.53 3.77 16.78
N TYR A 114 1.07 4.24 17.94
CA TYR A 114 -0.32 4.03 18.39
C TYR A 114 -1.37 4.48 17.37
N ARG A 115 -1.13 5.59 16.65
CA ARG A 115 -2.02 6.06 15.57
C ARG A 115 -2.30 5.00 14.51
N MET A 116 -1.30 4.17 14.17
CA MET A 116 -1.44 3.11 13.17
C MET A 116 -2.41 2.02 13.60
N TRP A 117 -2.89 1.98 14.83
CA TRP A 117 -3.87 0.98 15.27
C TRP A 117 -5.32 1.38 14.98
N PHE A 118 -5.57 2.66 14.72
CA PHE A 118 -6.91 3.23 14.57
C PHE A 118 -7.10 4.02 13.27
N GLU A 119 -6.06 4.12 12.44
CA GLU A 119 -6.14 4.90 11.20
C GLU A 119 -6.95 4.17 10.12
N GLU A 120 -6.92 2.84 10.10
CA GLU A 120 -7.69 2.04 9.15
C GLU A 120 -8.56 1.00 9.86
N ASP A 121 -9.87 1.19 9.75
CA ASP A 121 -10.88 0.24 10.22
C ASP A 121 -11.45 -0.59 9.07
N ALA A 122 -12.35 -1.53 9.38
CA ALA A 122 -13.06 -2.35 8.40
C ALA A 122 -13.75 -1.56 7.27
N GLY A 123 -14.12 -0.29 7.52
CA GLY A 123 -14.72 0.61 6.53
C GLY A 123 -13.70 1.22 5.55
N SER A 124 -12.47 1.46 6.01
CA SER A 124 -11.38 2.02 5.20
C SER A 124 -10.68 0.93 4.38
N LEU A 125 -10.53 -0.26 4.99
CA LEU A 125 -9.87 -1.43 4.41
C LEU A 125 -10.67 -2.01 3.24
N ARG A 126 -9.94 -2.57 2.29
CA ARG A 126 -10.50 -3.31 1.16
C ARG A 126 -10.63 -4.79 1.47
N PRO A 127 -11.53 -5.50 0.78
CA PRO A 127 -12.47 -5.07 -0.27
C PRO A 127 -13.60 -4.13 0.24
N ARG A 128 -13.99 -3.10 -0.52
CA ARG A 128 -15.05 -2.16 -0.08
C ARG A 128 -16.42 -2.53 -0.67
N PRO A 129 -17.52 -2.45 0.10
CA PRO A 129 -18.81 -2.89 -0.40
C PRO A 129 -19.32 -2.16 -1.64
N TYR A 130 -19.03 -0.86 -1.75
CA TYR A 130 -19.41 -0.07 -2.92
C TYR A 130 -18.51 -0.31 -4.15
N GLU A 131 -17.34 -0.94 -3.99
CA GLU A 131 -16.49 -1.36 -5.12
C GLU A 131 -17.00 -2.67 -5.75
N ALA A 132 -17.92 -3.39 -5.08
CA ALA A 132 -18.43 -4.70 -5.51
C ALA A 132 -18.98 -4.69 -6.94
N LEU A 133 -19.74 -3.65 -7.30
CA LEU A 133 -20.38 -3.60 -8.61
C LEU A 133 -19.36 -3.48 -9.74
N VAL A 134 -18.31 -2.69 -9.52
CA VAL A 134 -17.22 -2.49 -10.49
C VAL A 134 -16.31 -3.71 -10.56
N ASP A 135 -16.12 -4.40 -9.44
CA ASP A 135 -15.23 -5.55 -9.36
C ASP A 135 -15.90 -6.85 -9.86
N GLU A 136 -17.20 -7.03 -9.61
CA GLU A 136 -17.92 -8.27 -9.92
C GLU A 136 -18.90 -8.17 -11.09
N VAL A 137 -19.72 -7.12 -11.18
CA VAL A 137 -20.83 -7.08 -12.14
C VAL A 137 -20.43 -6.37 -13.43
N GLY A 138 -19.72 -5.24 -13.32
CA GLY A 138 -19.26 -4.43 -14.45
C GLY A 138 -17.96 -4.90 -15.09
N ALA A 139 -17.26 -5.87 -14.48
CA ALA A 139 -16.02 -6.39 -15.03
C ALA A 139 -16.30 -7.44 -16.11
N THR A 140 -15.88 -7.14 -17.34
CA THR A 140 -15.86 -8.14 -18.42
C THR A 140 -15.01 -9.36 -18.02
N PRO A 141 -15.24 -10.55 -18.59
CA PRO A 141 -14.45 -11.75 -18.27
C PRO A 141 -12.94 -11.51 -18.42
N LEU A 142 -12.54 -10.74 -19.43
CA LEU A 142 -11.15 -10.31 -19.64
C LEU A 142 -10.64 -9.42 -18.50
N LEU A 143 -11.42 -8.43 -18.05
CA LEU A 143 -11.05 -7.59 -16.91
C LEU A 143 -10.95 -8.40 -15.61
N LYS A 144 -11.83 -9.39 -15.42
CA LYS A 144 -11.73 -10.33 -14.30
C LYS A 144 -10.49 -11.19 -14.40
N GLN A 145 -10.10 -11.62 -15.60
CA GLN A 145 -8.91 -12.43 -15.82
C GLN A 145 -7.64 -11.62 -15.56
N ILE A 146 -7.50 -10.41 -16.10
CA ILE A 146 -6.38 -9.49 -15.79
C ILE A 146 -6.26 -9.24 -14.27
N ARG A 147 -7.40 -9.15 -13.58
CA ARG A 147 -7.47 -8.97 -12.11
C ARG A 147 -7.28 -10.25 -11.28
N ARG A 148 -7.46 -11.44 -11.85
CA ARG A 148 -7.26 -12.76 -11.21
C ARG A 148 -5.87 -13.32 -11.47
N ASP A 149 -5.32 -13.07 -12.64
CA ASP A 149 -3.91 -13.34 -12.93
C ASP A 149 -3.04 -12.57 -11.94
N THR A 150 -3.49 -11.39 -11.50
CA THR A 150 -2.89 -10.67 -10.38
C THR A 150 -3.08 -11.36 -9.02
N THR A 151 -4.12 -12.14 -8.73
CA THR A 151 -4.25 -12.81 -7.41
C THR A 151 -3.30 -14.01 -7.26
N THR A 152 -2.98 -14.69 -8.35
CA THR A 152 -2.05 -15.83 -8.42
C THR A 152 -0.61 -15.42 -8.72
N SER A 153 -0.39 -14.27 -9.38
CA SER A 153 0.93 -13.71 -9.62
C SER A 153 1.52 -13.04 -8.37
N PRO A 154 2.85 -12.89 -8.30
CA PRO A 154 3.46 -11.98 -7.33
C PRO A 154 2.83 -10.59 -7.42
N LEU A 155 2.74 -9.90 -6.28
CA LEU A 155 2.23 -8.53 -6.17
C LEU A 155 3.05 -7.61 -7.08
N SER A 156 2.39 -6.94 -8.02
CA SER A 156 3.01 -5.86 -8.79
C SER A 156 3.18 -4.62 -7.91
N VAL A 157 4.17 -3.77 -8.20
CA VAL A 157 4.40 -2.53 -7.42
C VAL A 157 3.16 -1.62 -7.38
N PRO A 158 2.41 -1.43 -8.48
CA PRO A 158 1.19 -0.61 -8.48
C PRO A 158 0.07 -1.16 -7.58
N ASP A 159 -0.02 -2.48 -7.44
CA ASP A 159 -1.06 -3.13 -6.63
C ASP A 159 -0.89 -2.88 -5.13
N ILE A 160 0.35 -2.63 -4.69
CA ILE A 160 0.67 -2.40 -3.27
C ILE A 160 -0.07 -1.17 -2.72
N HIS A 161 -0.33 -0.17 -3.56
CA HIS A 161 -0.96 1.06 -3.11
C HIS A 161 -1.86 1.70 -4.19
N LYS A 162 -3.12 1.26 -4.27
CA LYS A 162 -4.09 1.74 -5.30
C LYS A 162 -4.21 3.26 -5.43
N THR A 163 -4.10 4.04 -4.34
CA THR A 163 -4.16 5.52 -4.44
C THR A 163 -2.97 6.10 -5.21
N LEU A 164 -1.83 5.43 -5.14
CA LEU A 164 -0.59 5.82 -5.81
C LEU A 164 -0.35 5.02 -7.09
N ALA A 165 -1.25 4.08 -7.43
CA ALA A 165 -1.09 3.17 -8.55
C ALA A 165 -0.75 3.87 -9.86
N PRO A 166 -1.39 5.00 -10.26
CA PRO A 166 -1.03 5.69 -11.49
C PRO A 166 0.43 6.15 -11.53
N GLY A 167 0.95 6.63 -10.39
CA GLY A 167 2.36 7.02 -10.26
C GLY A 167 3.28 5.80 -10.25
N LEU A 168 2.94 4.78 -9.46
CA LEU A 168 3.72 3.55 -9.32
C LEU A 168 3.77 2.73 -10.62
N LEU A 169 2.75 2.81 -11.48
CA LEU A 169 2.73 2.14 -12.80
C LEU A 169 3.90 2.60 -13.67
N THR A 170 4.29 3.88 -13.56
CA THR A 170 5.42 4.40 -14.33
C THR A 170 6.77 3.89 -13.83
N LEU A 171 6.82 3.35 -12.61
CA LEU A 171 8.03 2.87 -11.93
C LEU A 171 8.22 1.35 -12.02
N GLU A 172 7.33 0.64 -12.72
CA GLU A 172 7.43 -0.81 -12.91
C GLU A 172 8.59 -1.19 -13.84
N ASP A 173 8.92 -0.33 -14.82
CA ASP A 173 10.10 -0.50 -15.68
C ASP A 173 11.35 0.12 -15.04
N PRO A 174 12.36 -0.68 -14.63
CA PRO A 174 13.58 -0.17 -14.03
C PRO A 174 14.39 0.73 -14.98
N ARG A 175 14.28 0.54 -16.31
CA ARG A 175 14.98 1.37 -17.28
C ARG A 175 14.44 2.80 -17.27
N ARG A 176 13.12 2.93 -17.18
CA ARG A 176 12.46 4.23 -17.08
C ARG A 176 12.83 4.93 -15.77
N LEU A 177 12.81 4.22 -14.65
CA LEU A 177 13.23 4.75 -13.35
C LEU A 177 14.65 5.35 -13.41
N ILE A 178 15.62 4.59 -13.93
CA ILE A 178 17.01 5.05 -14.05
C ILE A 178 17.12 6.23 -15.02
N SER A 179 16.35 6.24 -16.11
CA SER A 179 16.37 7.34 -17.07
C SER A 179 15.86 8.66 -16.47
N GLU A 180 14.78 8.61 -15.67
CA GLU A 180 14.26 9.80 -14.97
C GLU A 180 15.25 10.27 -13.90
N GLN A 181 15.82 9.35 -13.12
CA GLN A 181 16.84 9.69 -12.14
C GLN A 181 18.04 10.40 -12.78
N ARG A 182 18.51 9.90 -13.93
CA ARG A 182 19.62 10.53 -14.67
C ARG A 182 19.25 11.89 -15.22
N ARG A 183 18.01 12.06 -15.70
CA ARG A 183 17.50 13.35 -16.19
C ARG A 183 17.49 14.39 -15.07
N GLU A 184 16.95 14.05 -13.90
CA GLU A 184 16.92 14.94 -12.73
C GLU A 184 18.33 15.28 -12.23
N MET A 185 19.23 14.28 -12.11
CA MET A 185 20.61 14.54 -11.71
C MET A 185 21.35 15.49 -12.67
N ALA A 186 21.11 15.38 -13.98
CA ALA A 186 21.71 16.27 -14.97
C ALA A 186 21.13 17.69 -14.93
N GLU A 187 19.86 17.84 -14.56
CA GLU A 187 19.23 19.14 -14.30
C GLU A 187 19.80 19.78 -13.03
N ASP A 188 19.83 19.03 -11.93
CA ASP A 188 20.37 19.48 -10.64
C ASP A 188 21.85 19.86 -10.74
N GLU A 189 22.65 19.12 -11.52
CA GLU A 189 24.06 19.44 -11.75
C GLU A 189 24.23 20.78 -12.49
N ARG A 190 23.42 21.04 -13.52
CA ARG A 190 23.44 22.32 -14.24
C ARG A 190 23.04 23.48 -13.32
N ASP A 191 21.98 23.29 -12.56
CA ASP A 191 21.49 24.27 -11.59
C ASP A 191 22.53 24.55 -10.50
N PHE A 192 23.19 23.51 -10.01
CA PHE A 192 24.28 23.61 -9.05
C PHE A 192 25.41 24.50 -9.61
N TRP A 193 25.92 24.19 -10.80
CA TRP A 193 27.00 24.96 -11.41
C TRP A 193 26.60 26.40 -11.73
N HIS A 194 25.37 26.62 -12.19
CA HIS A 194 24.84 27.96 -12.40
C HIS A 194 24.84 28.79 -11.11
N ARG A 195 24.37 28.21 -9.99
CA ARG A 195 24.39 28.87 -8.69
C ARG A 195 25.82 29.14 -8.21
N VAL A 196 26.74 28.19 -8.38
CA VAL A 196 28.16 28.35 -8.04
C VAL A 196 28.78 29.51 -8.83
N GLU A 197 28.48 29.61 -10.12
CA GLU A 197 29.00 30.68 -10.97
C GLU A 197 28.48 32.06 -10.53
N LEU A 198 27.18 32.17 -10.25
CA LEU A 198 26.58 33.41 -9.74
C LEU A 198 27.17 33.82 -8.39
N ILE A 199 27.33 32.87 -7.46
CA ILE A 199 27.95 33.12 -6.15
C ILE A 199 29.40 33.58 -6.35
N ARG A 200 30.15 32.94 -7.26
CA ARG A 200 31.55 33.31 -7.52
C ARG A 200 31.66 34.70 -8.13
N LYS A 201 30.81 35.04 -9.10
CA LYS A 201 30.72 36.38 -9.69
C LYS A 201 30.37 37.43 -8.63
N GLY A 202 29.39 37.15 -7.76
CA GLY A 202 29.01 38.00 -6.65
C GLY A 202 30.17 38.26 -5.68
N GLN A 203 30.90 37.21 -5.30
CA GLN A 203 32.09 37.34 -4.45
C GLN A 203 33.20 38.18 -5.10
N SER A 204 33.50 37.95 -6.38
CA SER A 204 34.53 38.72 -7.09
C SER A 204 34.15 40.19 -7.28
N SER A 205 32.85 40.50 -7.40
CA SER A 205 32.37 41.88 -7.52
C SER A 205 32.40 42.66 -6.20
N THR A 206 32.28 41.96 -5.07
CA THR A 206 32.17 42.58 -3.73
C THR A 206 33.48 42.59 -2.96
N ILE A 207 34.35 41.61 -3.19
CA ILE A 207 35.65 41.50 -2.54
C ILE A 207 36.72 42.04 -3.49
N VAL A 208 37.38 43.13 -3.10
CA VAL A 208 38.52 43.67 -3.83
C VAL A 208 39.76 42.82 -3.50
N GLY A 209 40.21 42.01 -4.46
CA GLY A 209 41.41 41.16 -4.32
C GLY A 209 41.14 39.73 -3.85
N ALA A 210 42.18 39.06 -3.33
CA ALA A 210 42.10 37.67 -2.89
C ALA A 210 41.50 37.54 -1.48
N LYS A 211 40.74 36.45 -1.25
CA LYS A 211 40.28 36.09 0.10
C LYS A 211 41.49 35.73 0.97
N ARG A 212 41.50 36.19 2.23
CA ARG A 212 42.52 35.78 3.21
C ARG A 212 42.34 34.29 3.53
N SER A 213 43.46 33.59 3.65
CA SER A 213 43.51 32.22 4.17
C SER A 213 43.07 32.14 5.62
N TYR A 214 42.63 30.95 6.05
CA TYR A 214 42.37 30.69 7.47
C TYR A 214 43.68 30.74 8.27
N LYS A 215 43.60 31.12 9.56
CA LYS A 215 44.77 31.26 10.45
C LYS A 215 45.61 29.98 10.54
N ASP A 216 44.97 28.82 10.40
CA ASP A 216 45.60 27.51 10.55
C ASP A 216 46.13 26.94 9.20
N GLU A 217 45.80 27.57 8.07
CA GLU A 217 46.34 27.18 6.75
C GLU A 217 47.84 27.53 6.62
N GLY A 218 48.37 28.42 7.47
CA GLY A 218 49.80 28.73 7.51
C GLY A 218 50.66 27.57 8.04
N GLN A 219 50.15 26.76 8.97
CA GLN A 219 50.86 25.59 9.51
C GLN A 219 50.71 24.35 8.63
N VAL A 220 49.52 24.13 8.04
CA VAL A 220 49.22 22.97 7.19
C VAL A 220 49.70 23.19 5.75
N GLY A 221 49.69 24.44 5.25
CA GLY A 221 50.17 24.80 3.93
C GLY A 221 51.69 24.72 3.76
N GLN A 222 52.47 24.82 4.85
CA GLN A 222 53.92 24.57 4.83
C GLN A 222 54.22 23.06 4.73
N THR A 223 53.52 22.23 5.49
CA THR A 223 53.70 20.76 5.45
C THR A 223 53.26 20.13 4.12
N LEU A 224 52.21 20.65 3.49
CA LEU A 224 51.75 20.15 2.18
C LEU A 224 52.56 20.71 1.00
N LYS A 225 53.08 21.94 1.09
CA LYS A 225 53.96 22.48 0.03
C LYS A 225 55.28 21.74 -0.04
N ASP A 226 55.85 21.35 1.10
CA ASP A 226 57.06 20.53 1.16
C ASP A 226 56.84 19.12 0.60
N ALA A 227 55.65 18.53 0.79
CA ALA A 227 55.30 17.23 0.20
C ALA A 227 54.99 17.30 -1.31
N SER A 228 54.45 18.43 -1.80
CA SER A 228 54.08 18.60 -3.21
C SER A 228 55.25 18.90 -4.16
N GLN A 229 56.44 19.17 -3.64
CA GLN A 229 57.65 19.32 -4.46
C GLN A 229 58.36 18.00 -4.76
N GLU A 230 57.97 16.88 -4.13
CA GLU A 230 58.33 15.55 -4.62
C GLU A 230 57.51 15.22 -5.86
N LYS A 231 58.12 15.59 -6.98
CA LYS A 231 57.75 15.29 -8.36
C LYS A 231 57.48 13.78 -8.53
N ILE A 232 56.24 13.32 -8.36
CA ILE A 232 55.83 11.97 -8.74
C ILE A 232 55.91 11.89 -10.28
N SER A 233 57.05 11.42 -10.79
CA SER A 233 57.21 11.08 -12.20
C SER A 233 56.52 9.74 -12.46
N LEU A 234 55.29 9.77 -12.96
CA LEU A 234 54.64 8.59 -13.53
C LEU A 234 55.35 8.22 -14.83
N LYS A 235 56.26 7.24 -14.76
CA LYS A 235 56.83 6.60 -15.94
C LYS A 235 55.78 5.63 -16.50
N PHE A 236 55.21 5.95 -17.65
CA PHE A 236 54.52 4.97 -18.46
C PHE A 236 55.58 4.09 -19.12
N VAL A 237 55.59 2.81 -18.78
CA VAL A 237 56.35 1.78 -19.52
C VAL A 237 55.48 1.41 -20.71
N ASN A 238 56.04 1.59 -21.93
CA ASN A 238 55.45 1.11 -23.17
C ASN A 238 55.44 -0.42 -23.23
#